data_AF-A0A5Q4E4I2-F1
#
_entry.id   AF-A0A5Q4E4I2-F1
#
_cell.length_a   1.000
_cell.length_b   1.000
_cell.length_c   1.000
_cell.angle_alpha   90.00
_cell.angle_beta   90.00
_cell.angle_gamma   90.00
#
_symmetry.space_group_name_H-M   'P 1'
#
loop_
_entity.id
_entity.type
_entity.pdbx_description
1 polymer ?
#
loop_
_entity_poly.entity_id
_entity_poly.type
_entity_poly.pdbx_seq_one_letter_code
_entity_poly.pdbx_strand_id
1 'polypeptide(L)'
;MSAQEKSRQQAAEQRQQEKNRQQAMLERSEAEIAAVDGDKIQAETRESLAKQRQKEQHRQQLLQLRSEAEIAQDQAVEQTEKSE
;
A
#
# COMPACT_ATOMS: atom_id res chain seq x y z
N MET A 1 -12.80 0.33 23.53
CA MET A 1 -11.88 -0.19 22.50
C MET A 1 -11.61 -1.65 22.80
N SER A 2 -12.24 -2.54 22.04
CA SER A 2 -12.11 -3.99 22.18
C SER A 2 -10.74 -4.48 21.68
N ALA A 3 -10.36 -5.71 22.03
CA ALA A 3 -9.14 -6.33 21.51
C ALA A 3 -9.15 -6.43 19.98
N GLN A 4 -10.33 -6.61 19.39
CA GLN A 4 -10.54 -6.67 17.94
C GLN A 4 -10.34 -5.30 17.28
N GLU A 5 -10.85 -4.22 17.89
CA GLU A 5 -10.60 -2.85 17.41
C GLU A 5 -9.12 -2.47 17.48
N LYS A 6 -8.41 -2.85 18.55
CA LYS A 6 -6.95 -2.63 18.66
C LYS A 6 -6.15 -3.39 17.61
N SER A 7 -6.52 -4.64 17.34
CA SER A 7 -5.88 -5.46 16.29
C SER A 7 -6.06 -4.84 14.90
N ARG A 8 -7.28 -4.39 14.59
CA ARG A 8 -7.57 -3.67 13.33
C ARG A 8 -6.77 -2.38 13.20
N GLN A 9 -6.65 -1.61 14.28
CA GLN A 9 -5.88 -0.37 14.30
C GLN A 9 -4.39 -0.63 14.07
N GLN A 10 -3.79 -1.62 14.76
CA GLN A 10 -2.40 -2.02 14.52
C GLN A 10 -2.16 -2.47 13.07
N ALA A 11 -3.09 -3.24 12.49
CA ALA A 11 -2.99 -3.66 11.10
C ALA A 11 -3.09 -2.49 10.12
N ALA A 12 -3.87 -1.46 10.45
CA ALA A 12 -3.95 -0.23 9.65
C ALA A 12 -2.65 0.60 9.76
N GLU A 13 -2.11 0.75 10.97
CA GLU A 13 -0.86 1.45 11.21
C GLU A 13 0.33 0.76 10.52
N GLN A 14 0.42 -0.56 10.60
CA GLN A 14 1.45 -1.34 9.89
C GLN A 14 1.35 -1.15 8.38
N ARG A 15 0.13 -1.21 7.81
CA ARG A 15 -0.09 -0.96 6.38
C ARG A 15 0.37 0.44 5.98
N GLN A 16 0.07 1.45 6.80
CA GLN A 16 0.49 2.83 6.53
C GLN A 16 2.01 3.00 6.63
N GLN A 17 2.65 2.38 7.62
CA GLN A 17 4.09 2.42 7.77
C GLN A 17 4.81 1.75 6.59
N GLU A 18 4.30 0.61 6.14
CA GLU A 18 4.86 -0.10 4.99
C GLU A 18 4.69 0.71 3.70
N LYS A 19 3.53 1.36 3.50
CA LYS A 19 3.31 2.29 2.39
C LYS A 19 4.35 3.42 2.38
N ASN A 20 4.57 4.07 3.52
CA ASN A 20 5.53 5.16 3.64
C ASN A 20 6.96 4.69 3.36
N ARG A 21 7.34 3.52 3.87
CA ARG A 21 8.67 2.93 3.64
C ARG A 21 8.92 2.63 2.17
N GLN A 22 7.93 2.07 1.48
CA GLN A 22 8.06 1.74 0.06
C GLN A 22 8.10 3.00 -0.80
N GLN A 23 7.30 4.01 -0.48
CA GLN A 23 7.33 5.30 -1.14
C GLN A 23 8.72 5.96 -1.02
N ALA A 24 9.29 5.99 0.19
CA ALA A 24 10.62 6.55 0.44
C ALA A 24 11.73 5.78 -0.31
N MET A 25 11.60 4.45 -0.44
CA MET A 25 12.53 3.64 -1.23
C MET A 25 12.48 4.04 -2.71
N LEU A 26 11.29 4.21 -3.28
CA LEU A 26 11.12 4.62 -4.67
C LEU A 26 11.71 6.01 -4.93
N GLU A 27 11.46 6.97 -4.04
CA GLU A 27 12.02 8.33 -4.13
C GLU A 27 13.55 8.32 -4.05
N ARG A 28 14.11 7.52 -3.15
CA ARG A 28 15.56 7.36 -3.05
C ARG A 28 16.14 6.76 -4.33
N SER A 29 15.50 5.73 -4.89
CA SER A 29 15.93 5.12 -6.15
C SER A 29 15.87 6.12 -7.32
N GLU A 30 14.89 7.00 -7.38
CA GLU A 30 14.88 8.09 -8.38
C GLU A 30 16.05 9.05 -8.25
N ALA A 31 16.33 9.49 -7.01
CA ALA A 31 17.42 10.40 -6.73
C ALA A 31 18.78 9.76 -7.07
N GLU A 32 18.95 8.47 -6.78
CA GLU A 32 20.16 7.72 -7.13
C GLU A 32 20.32 7.58 -8.65
N ILE A 33 19.24 7.29 -9.39
CA ILE A 33 19.30 7.22 -10.86
C ILE A 33 19.63 8.58 -11.48
N ALA A 34 19.07 9.66 -10.95
CA ALA A 34 19.36 11.03 -11.41
C ALA A 34 20.83 11.41 -11.18
N ALA A 35 21.51 10.82 -10.20
CA ALA A 35 22.89 11.11 -9.85
C ALA A 35 23.94 10.28 -10.64
N VAL A 36 23.54 9.23 -11.37
CA VAL A 36 24.45 8.36 -12.12
C VAL A 36 24.65 8.87 -13.55
N ASP A 37 25.89 9.13 -13.98
CA ASP A 37 26.20 9.44 -15.38
C ASP A 37 26.23 8.17 -16.24
N GLY A 38 25.30 8.05 -17.19
CA GLY A 38 25.23 6.92 -18.12
C GLY A 38 23.84 6.71 -18.71
N ASP A 39 23.59 7.25 -19.89
CA ASP A 39 22.26 7.32 -20.53
C ASP A 39 21.56 5.96 -20.69
N LYS A 40 22.29 4.90 -21.05
CA LYS A 40 21.69 3.55 -21.23
C LYS A 40 21.31 2.90 -19.90
N ILE A 41 22.16 3.02 -18.89
CA ILE A 41 21.91 2.47 -17.54
C ILE A 41 20.75 3.24 -16.90
N GLN A 42 20.69 4.56 -17.09
CA GLN A 42 19.56 5.38 -16.64
C GLN A 42 18.24 4.96 -17.28
N ALA A 43 18.20 4.69 -18.59
CA ALA A 43 16.96 4.34 -19.28
C ALA A 43 16.36 3.01 -18.78
N GLU A 44 17.16 1.95 -18.72
CA GLU A 44 16.71 0.63 -18.22
C GLU A 44 16.30 0.70 -16.75
N THR A 45 17.05 1.44 -15.93
CA THR A 45 16.74 1.59 -14.50
C THR A 45 15.47 2.42 -14.28
N ARG A 46 15.25 3.48 -15.08
CA ARG A 46 13.99 4.26 -15.08
C ARG A 46 12.80 3.41 -15.48
N GLU A 47 12.93 2.57 -16.51
CA GLU A 47 11.86 1.68 -16.95
C GLU A 47 11.51 0.65 -15.86
N SER A 48 12.52 0.06 -15.23
CA SER A 48 12.33 -0.87 -14.11
C SER A 48 11.61 -0.20 -12.93
N LEU A 49 12.01 1.02 -12.58
CA LEU A 49 11.40 1.78 -11.49
C LEU A 49 9.95 2.18 -11.82
N ALA A 50 9.66 2.53 -13.08
CA ALA A 50 8.31 2.81 -13.54
C ALA A 50 7.40 1.57 -13.43
N LYS A 51 7.89 0.37 -13.81
CA LYS A 51 7.17 -0.89 -13.62
C LYS A 51 6.92 -1.19 -12.13
N GLN A 52 7.93 -0.94 -11.29
CA GLN A 52 7.82 -1.15 -9.84
C GLN A 52 6.76 -0.22 -9.23
N ARG A 53 6.71 1.04 -9.65
CA ARG A 53 5.67 2.01 -9.27
C ARG A 53 4.28 1.55 -9.67
N GLN A 54 4.11 1.13 -10.92
CA GLN A 54 2.81 0.68 -11.41
C GLN A 54 2.31 -0.55 -10.63
N LYS A 55 3.20 -1.52 -10.38
CA LYS A 55 2.87 -2.71 -9.58
C LYS A 55 2.47 -2.32 -8.16
N GLU A 56 3.18 -1.38 -7.54
CA GLU A 56 2.88 -0.96 -6.18
C GLU A 56 1.56 -0.17 -6.09
N GLN A 57 1.29 0.74 -7.04
CA GLN A 57 0.00 1.42 -7.12
C GLN A 57 -1.15 0.42 -7.25
N HIS A 58 -1.00 -0.60 -8.09
CA HIS A 58 -2.01 -1.63 -8.24
C HIS A 58 -2.21 -2.43 -6.95
N ARG A 59 -1.12 -2.80 -6.26
CA ARG A 59 -1.19 -3.48 -4.96
C ARG A 59 -1.94 -2.63 -3.92
N GLN A 60 -1.66 -1.33 -3.87
CA GLN A 60 -2.35 -0.42 -2.94
C GLN A 60 -3.83 -0.30 -3.24
N GLN A 61 -4.22 -0.20 -4.51
CA GLN A 61 -5.64 -0.19 -4.90
C GLN A 61 -6.35 -1.48 -4.47
N LEU A 62 -5.73 -2.64 -4.68
CA LEU A 62 -6.30 -3.92 -4.25
C LEU A 62 -6.44 -4.03 -2.73
N LEU A 63 -5.42 -3.59 -1.99
CA LEU A 63 -5.48 -3.57 -0.52
C LEU A 63 -6.56 -2.63 0.00
N GLN A 64 -6.75 -1.49 -0.66
CA GLN A 64 -7.80 -0.53 -0.31
C GLN A 64 -9.18 -1.11 -0.58
N LEU A 65 -9.41 -1.68 -1.77
CA LEU A 65 -10.65 -2.39 -2.11
C LEU A 65 -10.97 -3.53 -1.14
N ARG A 66 -9.96 -4.34 -0.78
CA ARG A 66 -10.12 -5.42 0.19
C ARG A 66 -10.50 -4.88 1.57
N SER A 67 -9.89 -3.79 1.99
CA SER A 67 -10.19 -3.16 3.29
C SER A 67 -11.59 -2.57 3.32
N GLU A 68 -12.04 -1.93 2.24
CA GLU A 68 -13.39 -1.40 2.09
C GLU A 68 -14.44 -2.54 2.09
N ALA A 69 -14.14 -3.64 1.40
CA ALA A 69 -14.99 -4.83 1.39
C ALA A 69 -15.10 -5.50 2.76
N GLU A 70 -14.00 -5.60 3.50
CA GLU A 70 -13.98 -6.16 4.86
C GLU A 70 -14.82 -5.33 5.84
N ILE A 71 -14.73 -3.99 5.76
CA ILE A 71 -15.57 -3.08 6.54
C ILE A 71 -17.05 -3.22 6.18
N ALA A 72 -17.38 -3.28 4.88
CA ALA A 72 -18.76 -3.46 4.44
C ALA A 72 -19.35 -4.80 4.90
N GLN A 73 -18.52 -5.86 4.92
CA GLN A 73 -18.92 -7.18 5.38
C GLN A 73 -19.15 -7.21 6.90
N ASP A 74 -18.29 -6.57 7.70
CA ASP A 74 -18.47 -6.42 9.14
C ASP A 74 -19.77 -5.67 9.48
N GLN A 75 -20.06 -4.59 8.75
CA GLN A 75 -21.30 -3.81 8.93
C GLN A 75 -22.55 -4.60 8.57
N ALA A 76 -22.48 -5.46 7.55
CA ALA A 76 -23.59 -6.34 7.18
C ALA A 76 -23.86 -7.39 8.27
N VAL A 77 -22.80 -7.96 8.87
CA VAL A 77 -22.92 -8.94 9.96
C VAL A 77 -23.51 -8.30 11.23
N GLU A 78 -23.06 -7.10 11.61
CA GLU A 78 -23.64 -6.37 12.76
C GLU A 78 -25.12 -6.00 12.58
N GLN A 79 -25.59 -5.78 11.35
CA GLN A 79 -27.00 -5.51 11.08
C GLN A 79 -27.87 -6.77 11.16
N THR A 80 -27.34 -7.92 10.75
CA THR A 80 -28.03 -9.20 10.95
C THR A 80 -28.13 -9.60 12.42
N GLU A 81 -27.09 -9.39 13.23
CA GLU A 81 -27.10 -9.75 14.67
C GLU A 81 -27.99 -8.82 15.53
N LYS A 82 -28.27 -7.59 15.08
CA LYS A 82 -29.19 -6.67 15.77
C LYS A 82 -30.67 -6.85 15.38
N SER A 83 -30.94 -7.68 14.39
CA SER A 83 -32.29 -7.91 13.87
C SER A 83 -32.92 -9.23 14.34
N GLU A 84 -32.23 -9.99 15.19
CA GLU A 84 -32.73 -11.19 15.91
C GLU A 84 -33.04 -10.88 17.37
#